data_AF-A0A357ZY64-F1
#
_entry.id   AF-A0A357ZY64-F1
#
_cell.length_a   1.000
_cell.length_b   1.000
_cell.length_c   1.000
_cell.angle_alpha   90.00
_cell.angle_beta   90.00
_cell.angle_gamma   90.00
#
_symmetry.space_group_name_H-M   'P 1'
#
loop_
_entity.id
_entity.type
_entity.pdbx_description
1 polymer ?
#
loop_
_entity_poly.entity_id
_entity_poly.type
_entity_poly.pdbx_seq_one_letter_code
_entity_poly.pdbx_strand_id
1 'polypeptide(L)'
;MRSLSAFLHAHSFVRVLCIFMVLVQISAALIWRTTPSASAASTTVEYRPPSDAEIIDRFRPPPKPWMAGNRGVDYGTSAGAQITASADGRVIFAGEVGGALHVTIEHADGLRTSYSFLASLTVAAGDQVRAGDVIGIAGGPFHFGVRATDDTYLDPEALLAGLLRPRARLVPGTDQGLERLGAKERRTLLDVFLDTGAAALSATSAWTSRTTALVAHYLVELNPTTHAMRTVDAFAKWVHDQRTCTSSATPVPVHESRRIVVLVSGLGTSSDSNTAWEVDTKSLGYADVDVVRYSYRGGQAPHEAMNATGTARSVSSHPLDAIATREFDSLDSQQSVGTSADHLSALLQSVSAAQPGIPIDVVAHSQGGVVARLAVERSGAAGRLPSEVGTLVTLSSPQQGAPLATGVVALGDSPGGAAALSQVRAGGAADELDNHLPAISDLAETSPIIDELHRRPMPDGVRFVTIGGSGDLVVPGSAAIDQTADASVILPTDIGKEAHGTLASNPAATREIGLAVAGMGPTCQQLGPATKAFVTAETIRYGQTVASATAAVAAGVLPIPPDD
;
A
#
# COMPACT_ATOMS: atom_id res chain seq x y z
N MET A 1 9.65 -41.34 -28.84
CA MET A 1 8.19 -41.07 -28.95
C MET A 1 7.51 -40.66 -27.64
N ARG A 2 7.85 -41.19 -26.44
CA ARG A 2 7.13 -40.85 -25.19
C ARG A 2 7.19 -39.38 -24.74
N SER A 3 8.23 -38.62 -25.10
CA SER A 3 8.43 -37.22 -24.66
C SER A 3 7.44 -36.19 -25.25
N LEU A 4 7.06 -36.29 -26.54
CA LEU A 4 6.17 -35.32 -27.18
C LEU A 4 4.77 -35.27 -26.53
N SER A 5 4.29 -36.40 -25.99
CA SER A 5 2.95 -36.48 -25.40
C SER A 5 2.75 -35.49 -24.25
N ALA A 6 3.71 -35.41 -23.33
CA ALA A 6 3.62 -34.55 -22.14
C ALA A 6 3.51 -33.05 -22.51
N PHE A 7 4.23 -32.61 -23.55
CA PHE A 7 4.23 -31.21 -23.98
C PHE A 7 2.89 -30.75 -24.56
N LEU A 8 2.22 -31.62 -25.33
CA LEU A 8 0.87 -31.35 -25.84
C LEU A 8 -0.19 -31.39 -24.73
N HIS A 9 -0.04 -32.24 -23.72
CA HIS A 9 -0.97 -32.27 -22.58
C HIS A 9 -0.90 -30.99 -21.75
N ALA A 10 0.30 -30.45 -21.48
CA ALA A 10 0.44 -29.19 -20.74
C ALA A 10 -0.23 -28.00 -21.46
N HIS A 11 0.00 -27.84 -22.77
CA HIS A 11 -0.65 -26.79 -23.57
C HIS A 11 -2.17 -26.97 -23.68
N SER A 12 -2.65 -28.21 -23.69
CA SER A 12 -4.08 -28.51 -23.65
C SER A 12 -4.69 -28.18 -22.29
N PHE A 13 -3.98 -28.45 -21.19
CA PHE A 13 -4.45 -28.17 -19.83
C PHE A 13 -4.57 -26.66 -19.57
N VAL A 14 -3.60 -25.85 -20.01
CA VAL A 14 -3.69 -24.38 -19.93
C VAL A 14 -4.86 -23.85 -20.76
N ARG A 15 -5.05 -24.35 -21.99
CA ARG A 15 -6.20 -23.94 -22.83
C ARG A 15 -7.54 -24.35 -22.22
N VAL A 16 -7.66 -25.56 -21.67
CA VAL A 16 -8.86 -26.02 -20.96
C VAL A 16 -9.10 -25.18 -19.71
N LEU A 17 -8.06 -24.79 -18.96
CA LEU A 17 -8.20 -23.92 -17.79
C LEU A 17 -8.63 -22.50 -18.17
N CYS A 18 -8.08 -21.92 -19.24
CA CYS A 18 -8.56 -20.62 -19.77
C CYS A 18 -10.03 -20.70 -20.22
N ILE A 19 -10.41 -21.76 -20.94
CA ILE A 19 -11.80 -21.98 -21.36
C ILE A 19 -12.70 -22.20 -20.13
N PHE A 20 -12.24 -22.92 -19.11
CA PHE A 20 -12.98 -23.15 -17.88
C PHE A 20 -13.12 -21.87 -17.04
N MET A 21 -12.08 -21.03 -16.95
CA MET A 21 -12.18 -19.72 -16.30
C MET A 21 -13.10 -18.77 -17.08
N VAL A 22 -13.07 -18.76 -18.42
CA VAL A 22 -14.03 -18.01 -19.25
C VAL A 22 -15.45 -18.54 -19.06
N LEU A 23 -15.65 -19.86 -18.97
CA LEU A 23 -16.95 -20.45 -18.68
C LEU A 23 -17.42 -20.20 -17.24
N VAL A 24 -16.53 -20.14 -16.26
CA VAL A 24 -16.85 -19.77 -14.87
C VAL A 24 -17.17 -18.27 -14.76
N GLN A 25 -16.48 -17.40 -15.51
CA GLN A 25 -16.83 -15.99 -15.66
C GLN A 25 -18.23 -15.84 -16.30
N ILE A 26 -18.51 -16.58 -17.38
CA ILE A 26 -19.85 -16.65 -18.02
C ILE A 26 -20.90 -17.22 -17.05
N SER A 27 -20.55 -18.21 -16.22
CA SER A 27 -21.46 -18.83 -15.24
C SER A 27 -21.75 -17.91 -14.06
N ALA A 28 -20.76 -17.19 -13.54
CA ALA A 28 -20.96 -16.12 -12.56
C ALA A 28 -21.86 -15.02 -13.15
N ALA A 29 -21.59 -14.61 -14.40
CA ALA A 29 -22.42 -13.70 -15.18
C ALA A 29 -23.77 -14.30 -15.67
N LEU A 30 -24.09 -15.55 -15.28
CA LEU A 30 -25.41 -16.19 -15.45
C LEU A 30 -26.12 -16.39 -14.11
N ILE A 31 -25.40 -16.62 -13.01
CA ILE A 31 -25.96 -16.68 -11.65
C ILE A 31 -26.35 -15.27 -11.19
N TRP A 32 -25.64 -14.22 -11.63
CA TRP A 32 -26.11 -12.82 -11.58
C TRP A 32 -27.31 -12.52 -12.53
N ARG A 33 -27.83 -13.49 -13.29
CA ARG A 33 -29.06 -13.33 -14.10
C ARG A 33 -30.28 -14.07 -13.53
N THR A 34 -30.13 -14.77 -12.40
CA THR A 34 -31.24 -15.49 -11.73
C THR A 34 -31.67 -14.88 -10.39
N THR A 35 -31.01 -13.79 -9.94
CA THR A 35 -31.74 -12.73 -9.25
C THR A 35 -32.90 -12.27 -10.15
N PRO A 36 -34.10 -12.00 -9.61
CA PRO A 36 -35.16 -11.37 -10.40
C PRO A 36 -34.62 -10.07 -10.97
N SER A 37 -34.67 -9.93 -12.30
CA SER A 37 -34.35 -8.66 -12.93
C SER A 37 -35.43 -7.64 -12.55
N ALA A 38 -35.20 -6.94 -11.44
CA ALA A 38 -35.75 -5.61 -11.26
C ALA A 38 -35.31 -4.85 -12.51
N SER A 39 -36.28 -4.59 -13.40
CA SER A 39 -36.01 -4.05 -14.72
C SER A 39 -35.12 -2.82 -14.55
N ALA A 40 -33.96 -2.82 -15.21
CA ALA A 40 -33.16 -1.63 -15.42
C ALA A 40 -33.92 -0.72 -16.41
N ALA A 41 -35.07 -0.20 -15.95
CA ALA A 41 -35.67 0.98 -16.50
C ALA A 41 -34.58 2.06 -16.52
N SER A 42 -34.51 2.80 -17.62
CA SER A 42 -33.70 4.00 -17.69
C SER A 42 -34.31 5.01 -16.73
N THR A 43 -33.93 4.96 -15.45
CA THR A 43 -34.39 5.86 -14.38
C THR A 43 -34.07 7.28 -14.82
N THR A 44 -35.07 7.95 -15.38
CA THR A 44 -34.90 9.29 -15.93
C THR A 44 -34.97 10.23 -14.76
N VAL A 45 -33.81 10.52 -14.17
CA VAL A 45 -33.68 11.47 -13.08
C VAL A 45 -34.09 12.84 -13.61
N GLU A 46 -35.06 13.46 -12.95
CA GLU A 46 -35.56 14.80 -13.28
C GLU A 46 -34.86 15.80 -12.35
N TYR A 47 -33.99 16.63 -12.93
CA TYR A 47 -33.30 17.69 -12.21
C TYR A 47 -34.11 18.99 -12.23
N ARG A 48 -34.19 19.64 -11.08
CA ARG A 48 -34.91 20.90 -10.86
C ARG A 48 -33.97 21.96 -10.29
N PRO A 49 -34.20 23.27 -10.55
CA PRO A 49 -33.38 24.32 -9.97
C PRO A 49 -33.37 24.22 -8.44
N PRO A 50 -32.20 24.22 -7.78
CA PRO A 50 -32.09 24.16 -6.31
C PRO A 50 -32.45 25.49 -5.62
N SER A 51 -32.72 26.54 -6.41
CA SER A 51 -33.18 27.86 -5.97
C SER A 51 -33.93 28.56 -7.10
N ASP A 52 -34.89 29.41 -6.76
CA ASP A 52 -35.66 30.26 -7.69
C ASP A 52 -34.93 31.58 -8.05
N ALA A 53 -33.72 31.81 -7.53
CA ALA A 53 -32.93 33.01 -7.82
C ALA A 53 -32.39 33.03 -9.26
N GLU A 54 -32.02 34.21 -9.76
CA GLU A 54 -31.36 34.36 -11.06
C GLU A 54 -29.90 33.85 -11.00
N ILE A 55 -29.43 33.23 -12.08
CA ILE A 55 -28.01 32.82 -12.23
C ILE A 55 -27.20 34.05 -12.65
N ILE A 56 -26.29 34.48 -11.76
CA ILE A 56 -25.49 35.71 -11.89
C ILE A 56 -24.08 35.47 -12.45
N ASP A 57 -23.53 34.26 -12.31
CA ASP A 57 -22.42 33.79 -13.12
C ASP A 57 -22.72 32.38 -13.63
N ARG A 58 -22.39 32.15 -14.89
CA ARG A 58 -22.80 30.97 -15.67
C ARG A 58 -21.67 29.96 -15.78
N PHE A 59 -22.00 28.75 -16.18
CA PHE A 59 -21.00 27.72 -16.43
C PHE A 59 -20.00 28.18 -17.49
N ARG A 60 -18.75 28.31 -17.06
CA ARG A 60 -17.60 28.77 -17.86
C ARG A 60 -16.47 27.79 -17.56
N PRO A 61 -16.52 26.56 -18.13
CA PRO A 61 -15.48 25.57 -17.91
C PRO A 61 -14.17 26.17 -18.43
N PRO A 62 -13.14 26.26 -17.59
CA PRO A 62 -11.93 26.97 -17.96
C PRO A 62 -11.18 26.22 -19.08
N PRO A 63 -10.50 26.90 -20.03
CA PRO A 63 -9.95 26.26 -21.24
C PRO A 63 -8.86 25.20 -20.95
N LYS A 64 -8.27 25.30 -19.78
CA LYS A 64 -7.81 24.18 -18.97
C LYS A 64 -8.48 24.35 -17.62
N PRO A 65 -9.04 23.29 -17.04
CA PRO A 65 -9.41 23.40 -14.85
C PRO A 65 -8.68 24.57 -14.15
N TRP A 66 -7.41 24.87 -14.46
CA TRP A 66 -6.58 25.80 -13.67
C TRP A 66 -6.74 27.27 -14.05
N MET A 67 -7.35 27.54 -15.21
CA MET A 67 -7.64 28.91 -15.62
C MET A 67 -8.89 29.44 -14.90
N ALA A 68 -9.03 30.77 -14.83
CA ALA A 68 -10.20 31.39 -14.20
C ALA A 68 -11.48 31.03 -14.96
N GLY A 69 -12.41 30.36 -14.29
CA GLY A 69 -13.67 29.86 -14.84
C GLY A 69 -14.67 29.59 -13.73
N ASN A 70 -15.89 29.23 -14.10
CA ASN A 70 -16.92 28.77 -13.17
C ASN A 70 -17.29 27.34 -13.55
N ARG A 71 -17.07 26.41 -12.60
CA ARG A 71 -17.24 24.96 -12.80
C ARG A 71 -18.63 24.47 -12.35
N GLY A 72 -19.55 25.40 -12.18
CA GLY A 72 -20.97 25.22 -11.89
C GLY A 72 -21.75 26.46 -12.35
N VAL A 73 -22.76 26.87 -11.58
CA VAL A 73 -23.45 28.16 -11.74
C VAL A 73 -23.61 28.85 -10.38
N ASP A 74 -23.52 30.18 -10.38
CA ASP A 74 -23.70 30.98 -9.18
C ASP A 74 -25.09 31.64 -9.21
N TYR A 75 -25.93 31.29 -8.25
CA TYR A 75 -27.23 31.90 -8.01
C TYR A 75 -27.09 33.18 -7.18
N GLY A 76 -27.80 34.24 -7.59
CA GLY A 76 -27.89 35.53 -6.90
C GLY A 76 -28.78 35.50 -5.65
N THR A 77 -28.66 34.46 -4.83
CA THR A 77 -29.42 34.32 -3.59
C THR A 77 -29.05 35.36 -2.55
N SER A 78 -30.05 35.83 -1.80
CA SER A 78 -29.82 36.55 -0.55
C SER A 78 -29.40 35.57 0.55
N ALA A 79 -28.55 36.02 1.47
CA ALA A 79 -28.25 35.28 2.68
C ALA A 79 -29.56 34.97 3.45
N GLY A 80 -29.75 33.72 3.87
CA GLY A 80 -31.00 33.24 4.48
C GLY A 80 -31.98 32.57 3.51
N ALA A 81 -31.72 32.56 2.20
CA ALA A 81 -32.52 31.81 1.24
C ALA A 81 -32.38 30.28 1.45
N GLN A 82 -33.47 29.53 1.30
CA GLN A 82 -33.44 28.07 1.31
C GLN A 82 -32.86 27.51 0.02
N ILE A 83 -32.04 26.47 0.14
CA ILE A 83 -31.48 25.68 -0.97
C ILE A 83 -32.04 24.26 -0.88
N THR A 84 -32.51 23.73 -2.01
CA THR A 84 -33.13 22.40 -2.09
C THR A 84 -32.29 21.41 -2.90
N ALA A 85 -32.49 20.11 -2.67
CA ALA A 85 -31.90 19.07 -3.49
C ALA A 85 -32.48 19.11 -4.91
N SER A 86 -31.62 19.16 -5.93
CA SER A 86 -32.01 19.29 -7.34
C SER A 86 -32.72 18.03 -7.89
N ALA A 87 -32.38 16.85 -7.36
CA ALA A 87 -32.99 15.57 -7.70
C ALA A 87 -32.92 14.58 -6.52
N ASP A 88 -33.69 13.49 -6.59
CA ASP A 88 -33.64 12.37 -5.64
C ASP A 88 -32.23 11.76 -5.59
N GLY A 89 -31.70 11.52 -4.39
CA GLY A 89 -30.35 10.96 -4.22
C GLY A 89 -29.91 10.78 -2.76
N ARG A 90 -28.67 10.33 -2.59
CA ARG A 90 -28.04 10.14 -1.28
C ARG A 90 -26.99 11.21 -1.03
N VAL A 91 -27.01 11.83 0.14
CA VAL A 91 -25.97 12.76 0.58
C VAL A 91 -24.66 11.97 0.81
N ILE A 92 -23.63 12.24 0.00
CA ILE A 92 -22.30 11.64 0.13
C ILE A 92 -21.31 12.53 0.89
N PHE A 93 -21.58 13.84 0.98
CA PHE A 93 -20.85 14.78 1.81
C PHE A 93 -21.77 15.86 2.38
N ALA A 94 -21.56 16.25 3.63
CA ALA A 94 -22.18 17.41 4.27
C ALA A 94 -21.22 17.92 5.36
N GLY A 95 -20.65 19.11 5.19
CA GLY A 95 -19.61 19.62 6.09
C GLY A 95 -18.93 20.91 5.63
N GLU A 96 -17.91 21.34 6.36
CA GLU A 96 -17.15 22.55 6.05
C GLU A 96 -15.95 22.25 5.15
N VAL A 97 -15.73 23.10 4.13
CA VAL A 97 -14.55 23.10 3.26
C VAL A 97 -14.11 24.55 3.05
N GLY A 98 -12.85 24.86 3.32
CA GLY A 98 -12.29 26.20 3.05
C GLY A 98 -12.95 27.37 3.79
N GLY A 99 -13.66 27.13 4.90
CA GLY A 99 -14.41 28.15 5.64
C GLY A 99 -15.86 28.36 5.19
N ALA A 100 -16.39 27.52 4.29
CA ALA A 100 -17.79 27.52 3.85
C ALA A 100 -18.43 26.14 4.05
N LEU A 101 -19.76 26.07 4.17
CA LEU A 101 -20.46 24.78 4.25
C LEU A 101 -20.89 24.30 2.85
N HIS A 102 -20.73 23.00 2.64
CA HIS A 102 -21.03 22.31 1.38
C HIS A 102 -21.84 21.04 1.62
N VAL A 103 -22.67 20.68 0.63
CA VAL A 103 -23.36 19.39 0.52
C VAL A 103 -23.05 18.80 -0.86
N THR A 104 -22.90 17.48 -0.95
CA THR A 104 -22.81 16.75 -2.22
C THR A 104 -23.77 15.56 -2.21
N ILE A 105 -24.58 15.42 -3.26
CA ILE A 105 -25.57 14.37 -3.43
C ILE A 105 -25.20 13.52 -4.66
N GLU A 106 -25.31 12.20 -4.53
CA GLU A 106 -25.14 11.23 -5.61
C GLU A 106 -26.50 10.68 -6.06
N HIS A 107 -26.72 10.62 -7.38
CA HIS A 107 -28.02 10.32 -7.99
C HIS A 107 -28.05 8.96 -8.71
N ALA A 108 -29.27 8.48 -8.98
CA ALA A 108 -29.51 7.14 -9.55
C ALA A 108 -29.05 6.95 -11.01
N ASP A 109 -28.64 8.02 -11.69
CA ASP A 109 -28.01 8.01 -13.03
C ASP A 109 -26.46 8.05 -12.97
N GLY A 110 -25.89 8.17 -11.76
CA GLY A 110 -24.45 8.29 -11.51
C GLY A 110 -23.91 9.73 -11.50
N LEU A 111 -24.75 10.75 -11.74
CA LEU A 111 -24.31 12.14 -11.59
C LEU A 111 -24.19 12.53 -10.11
N ARG A 112 -23.35 13.52 -9.84
CA ARG A 112 -23.20 14.15 -8.52
C ARG A 112 -23.54 15.63 -8.61
N THR A 113 -24.42 16.12 -7.74
CA THR A 113 -24.69 17.54 -7.57
C THR A 113 -24.02 18.06 -6.31
N SER A 114 -23.46 19.26 -6.36
CA SER A 114 -22.76 19.90 -5.25
C SER A 114 -23.30 21.30 -4.98
N TYR A 115 -23.45 21.64 -3.70
CA TYR A 115 -24.17 22.79 -3.19
C TYR A 115 -23.25 23.51 -2.22
N SER A 116 -22.86 24.74 -2.54
CA SER A 116 -21.69 25.42 -1.97
C SER A 116 -22.01 26.84 -1.48
N PHE A 117 -21.22 27.33 -0.52
CA PHE A 117 -21.43 28.63 0.16
C PHE A 117 -22.74 28.69 0.98
N LEU A 118 -23.05 27.58 1.65
CA LEU A 118 -24.14 27.50 2.62
C LEU A 118 -23.69 28.11 3.98
N ALA A 119 -24.63 28.71 4.70
CA ALA A 119 -24.47 29.22 6.06
C ALA A 119 -25.01 28.28 7.14
N SER A 120 -25.87 27.33 6.76
CA SER A 120 -26.24 26.19 7.61
C SER A 120 -26.69 25.00 6.76
N LEU A 121 -26.60 23.80 7.32
CA LEU A 121 -27.03 22.54 6.72
C LEU A 121 -28.25 21.99 7.47
N THR A 122 -29.16 21.34 6.74
CA THR A 122 -30.32 20.64 7.31
C THR A 122 -30.27 19.12 7.10
N VAL A 123 -29.19 18.61 6.50
CA VAL A 123 -28.92 17.19 6.22
C VAL A 123 -27.49 16.81 6.59
N ALA A 124 -27.25 15.52 6.82
CA ALA A 124 -25.97 14.92 7.16
C ALA A 124 -25.49 13.91 6.11
N ALA A 125 -24.20 13.57 6.13
CA ALA A 125 -23.63 12.57 5.24
C ALA A 125 -24.25 11.19 5.50
N GLY A 126 -24.89 10.62 4.48
CA GLY A 126 -25.60 9.36 4.52
C GLY A 126 -27.12 9.46 4.35
N ASP A 127 -27.70 10.65 4.52
CA ASP A 127 -29.13 10.90 4.37
C ASP A 127 -29.64 10.62 2.95
N GLN A 128 -30.91 10.25 2.84
CA GLN A 128 -31.65 10.10 1.58
C GLN A 128 -32.56 11.32 1.42
N VAL A 129 -32.47 11.99 0.28
CA VAL A 129 -33.19 13.24 -0.01
C VAL A 129 -33.94 13.15 -1.34
N ARG A 130 -35.03 13.89 -1.46
CA ARG A 130 -35.87 13.99 -2.66
C ARG A 130 -35.71 15.34 -3.34
N ALA A 131 -36.04 15.39 -4.63
CA ALA A 131 -36.11 16.62 -5.41
C ALA A 131 -37.03 17.66 -4.73
N GLY A 132 -36.44 18.77 -4.25
CA GLY A 132 -37.15 19.82 -3.52
C GLY A 132 -37.05 19.77 -1.99
N ASP A 133 -36.44 18.74 -1.39
CA ASP A 133 -36.16 18.74 0.06
C ASP A 133 -35.12 19.82 0.40
N VAL A 134 -35.33 20.59 1.48
CA VAL A 134 -34.38 21.63 1.93
C VAL A 134 -33.15 20.98 2.56
N ILE A 135 -31.98 21.26 2.00
CA ILE A 135 -30.68 20.70 2.42
C ILE A 135 -29.76 21.72 3.11
N GLY A 136 -30.06 23.02 2.98
CA GLY A 136 -29.33 24.07 3.68
C GLY A 136 -29.88 25.47 3.41
N ILE A 137 -29.19 26.45 3.97
CA ILE A 137 -29.48 27.88 3.84
C ILE A 137 -28.28 28.56 3.19
N ALA A 138 -28.50 29.41 2.18
CA ALA A 138 -27.44 30.16 1.50
C ALA A 138 -26.82 31.24 2.40
N GLY A 139 -25.49 31.41 2.35
CA GLY A 139 -24.77 32.48 3.06
C GLY A 139 -24.69 33.81 2.31
N GLY A 140 -25.20 33.86 1.08
CA GLY A 140 -25.06 34.94 0.10
C GLY A 140 -25.31 34.35 -1.28
N PRO A 141 -24.53 34.72 -2.32
CA PRO A 141 -24.49 33.98 -3.58
C PRO A 141 -24.23 32.49 -3.34
N PHE A 142 -24.99 31.63 -4.00
CA PHE A 142 -24.97 30.18 -3.82
C PHE A 142 -24.42 29.50 -5.07
N HIS A 143 -23.46 28.58 -4.91
CA HIS A 143 -22.83 27.90 -6.05
C HIS A 143 -23.31 26.44 -6.19
N PHE A 144 -23.75 26.10 -7.40
CA PHE A 144 -24.29 24.78 -7.77
C PHE A 144 -23.45 24.12 -8.87
N GLY A 145 -22.80 23.00 -8.55
CA GLY A 145 -21.97 22.23 -9.49
C GLY A 145 -22.58 20.87 -9.85
N VAL A 146 -22.28 20.39 -11.06
CA VAL A 146 -22.64 19.04 -11.54
C VAL A 146 -21.38 18.33 -11.99
N ARG A 147 -21.21 17.06 -11.61
CA ARG A 147 -20.12 16.18 -12.06
C ARG A 147 -20.65 14.86 -12.60
N ALA A 148 -19.98 14.36 -13.64
CA ALA A 148 -20.18 13.02 -14.19
C ALA A 148 -19.45 11.94 -13.38
N THR A 149 -19.66 10.66 -13.73
CA THR A 149 -18.99 9.50 -13.11
C THR A 149 -17.49 9.41 -13.40
N ASP A 150 -17.01 10.11 -14.44
CA ASP A 150 -15.59 10.32 -14.75
C ASP A 150 -15.03 11.62 -14.15
N ASP A 151 -15.77 12.20 -13.19
CA ASP A 151 -15.46 13.44 -12.48
C ASP A 151 -15.38 14.72 -13.36
N THR A 152 -15.76 14.64 -14.64
CA THR A 152 -15.92 15.80 -15.54
C THR A 152 -17.02 16.74 -15.02
N TYR A 153 -16.73 18.04 -14.94
CA TYR A 153 -17.76 19.05 -14.66
C TYR A 153 -18.72 19.22 -15.85
N LEU A 154 -20.02 19.19 -15.57
CA LEU A 154 -21.08 19.37 -16.57
C LEU A 154 -21.77 20.72 -16.39
N ASP A 155 -22.28 21.27 -17.50
CA ASP A 155 -23.10 22.49 -17.51
C ASP A 155 -24.42 22.25 -16.74
N PRO A 156 -24.64 22.91 -15.59
CA PRO A 156 -25.86 22.76 -14.81
C PRO A 156 -27.09 23.32 -15.54
N GLU A 157 -26.96 24.38 -16.35
CA GLU A 157 -28.08 24.91 -17.12
C GLU A 157 -28.55 23.91 -18.19
N ALA A 158 -27.61 23.24 -18.86
CA ALA A 158 -27.93 22.22 -19.86
C ALA A 158 -28.49 20.92 -19.22
N LEU A 159 -28.15 20.61 -17.96
CA LEU A 159 -28.81 19.54 -17.20
C LEU A 159 -30.24 19.93 -16.82
N LEU A 160 -30.42 21.12 -16.22
CA LEU A 160 -31.72 21.65 -15.77
C LEU A 160 -32.71 21.90 -16.93
N ALA A 161 -32.20 22.25 -18.12
CA ALA A 161 -32.99 22.33 -19.35
C ALA A 161 -33.34 20.95 -19.95
N GLY A 162 -32.87 19.84 -19.35
CA GLY A 162 -33.11 18.47 -19.82
C GLY A 162 -32.45 18.13 -21.16
N LEU A 163 -31.43 18.91 -21.56
CA LEU A 163 -30.66 18.78 -22.79
C LEU A 163 -29.53 17.74 -22.64
N LEU A 164 -28.88 17.71 -21.47
CA LEU A 164 -27.93 16.65 -21.10
C LEU A 164 -28.70 15.37 -20.70
N ARG A 165 -28.89 14.48 -21.68
CA ARG A 165 -29.41 13.12 -21.46
C ARG A 165 -28.33 12.10 -21.83
N PRO A 166 -27.49 11.65 -20.88
CA PRO A 166 -26.40 10.72 -21.17
C PRO A 166 -26.96 9.39 -21.71
N ARG A 167 -26.64 9.09 -22.98
CA ARG A 167 -26.96 7.81 -23.63
C ARG A 167 -25.70 6.96 -23.71
N ALA A 168 -25.58 5.98 -22.82
CA ALA A 168 -24.52 4.98 -22.90
C ALA A 168 -24.53 4.28 -24.27
N ARG A 169 -23.44 4.42 -25.01
CA ARG A 169 -23.25 3.81 -26.34
C ARG A 169 -21.91 3.08 -26.39
N LEU A 170 -21.96 1.76 -26.42
CA LEU A 170 -20.78 0.92 -26.64
C LEU A 170 -20.32 1.03 -28.11
N VAL A 171 -19.01 1.01 -28.34
CA VAL A 171 -18.37 1.05 -29.66
C VAL A 171 -17.39 -0.13 -29.78
N PRO A 172 -17.52 -1.02 -30.78
CA PRO A 172 -16.54 -2.09 -31.00
C PRO A 172 -15.25 -1.52 -31.60
N GLY A 173 -14.10 -1.89 -31.03
CA GLY A 173 -12.78 -1.55 -31.56
C GLY A 173 -12.21 -2.64 -32.48
N THR A 174 -11.34 -2.23 -33.41
CA THR A 174 -10.43 -3.11 -34.15
C THR A 174 -9.03 -2.50 -34.18
N ASP A 175 -7.99 -3.34 -34.24
CA ASP A 175 -6.64 -3.00 -33.77
C ASP A 175 -5.93 -1.87 -34.56
N GLN A 176 -6.37 -1.59 -35.79
CA GLN A 176 -5.84 -0.48 -36.62
C GLN A 176 -6.12 0.91 -36.02
N GLY A 177 -7.02 1.03 -35.04
CA GLY A 177 -7.18 2.24 -34.24
C GLY A 177 -6.01 2.45 -33.26
N LEU A 178 -5.58 1.39 -32.59
CA LEU A 178 -4.57 1.43 -31.53
C LEU A 178 -3.17 1.78 -32.08
N GLU A 179 -2.78 1.25 -33.24
CA GLU A 179 -1.49 1.59 -33.84
C GLU A 179 -1.39 3.08 -34.21
N ARG A 180 -2.49 3.68 -34.68
CA ARG A 180 -2.56 5.11 -35.05
C ARG A 180 -2.61 6.02 -33.84
N LEU A 181 -3.28 5.61 -32.77
CA LEU A 181 -3.23 6.28 -31.46
C LEU A 181 -1.79 6.26 -30.94
N GLY A 182 -1.20 5.07 -30.76
CA GLY A 182 0.16 4.94 -30.22
C GLY A 182 1.25 5.59 -31.06
N ALA A 183 1.07 5.78 -32.37
CA ALA A 183 1.98 6.57 -33.21
C ALA A 183 1.82 8.08 -33.02
N LYS A 184 0.59 8.56 -32.79
CA LYS A 184 0.29 9.97 -32.50
C LYS A 184 0.69 10.33 -31.08
N GLU A 185 0.35 9.50 -30.11
CA GLU A 185 0.67 9.64 -28.68
C GLU A 185 2.19 9.62 -28.45
N ARG A 186 2.96 8.72 -29.08
CA ARG A 186 4.44 8.77 -28.98
C ARG A 186 5.04 10.06 -29.53
N ARG A 187 4.39 10.71 -30.50
CA ARG A 187 4.85 12.00 -31.04
C ARG A 187 4.43 13.15 -30.14
N THR A 188 3.18 13.19 -29.68
CA THR A 188 2.70 14.15 -28.68
C THR A 188 3.48 14.04 -27.37
N LEU A 189 3.86 12.84 -26.91
CA LEU A 189 4.71 12.64 -25.75
C LEU A 189 6.15 13.12 -25.98
N LEU A 190 6.70 12.99 -27.19
CA LEU A 190 8.01 13.56 -27.52
C LEU A 190 7.97 15.10 -27.57
N ASP A 191 6.97 15.66 -28.24
CA ASP A 191 6.78 17.11 -28.35
C ASP A 191 6.53 17.72 -26.96
N VAL A 192 5.73 17.05 -26.10
CA VAL A 192 5.56 17.40 -24.68
C VAL A 192 6.87 17.26 -23.89
N PHE A 193 7.67 16.21 -24.09
CA PHE A 193 8.98 16.08 -23.42
C PHE A 193 9.93 17.22 -23.78
N LEU A 194 9.91 17.68 -25.03
CA LEU A 194 10.81 18.69 -25.55
C LEU A 194 10.39 20.12 -25.15
N ASP A 195 9.11 20.48 -25.35
CA ASP A 195 8.61 21.81 -24.97
C ASP A 195 8.51 21.97 -23.44
N THR A 196 8.00 20.96 -22.72
CA THR A 196 7.87 21.02 -21.26
C THR A 196 9.23 20.94 -20.57
N GLY A 197 10.16 20.15 -21.11
CA GLY A 197 11.54 20.07 -20.63
C GLY A 197 12.30 21.39 -20.79
N ALA A 198 12.02 22.19 -21.82
CA ALA A 198 12.59 23.52 -21.99
C ALA A 198 11.93 24.57 -21.06
N ALA A 199 10.60 24.57 -20.95
CA ALA A 199 9.86 25.57 -20.17
C ALA A 199 10.11 25.45 -18.66
N ALA A 200 10.18 24.22 -18.12
CA ALA A 200 10.37 23.96 -16.69
C ALA A 200 11.72 24.48 -16.13
N LEU A 201 12.73 24.68 -16.99
CA LEU A 201 14.07 25.11 -16.58
C LEU A 201 14.21 26.62 -16.27
N SER A 202 13.16 27.42 -16.47
CA SER A 202 13.22 28.88 -16.37
C SER A 202 12.71 29.48 -15.04
N ALA A 203 12.13 28.68 -14.13
CA ALA A 203 11.49 29.14 -12.89
C ALA A 203 12.36 28.96 -11.63
N THR A 204 13.45 29.73 -11.53
CA THR A 204 14.18 30.06 -10.28
C THR A 204 14.48 28.94 -9.25
N SER A 205 15.55 28.20 -9.51
CA SER A 205 16.69 28.04 -8.56
C SER A 205 16.47 27.49 -7.13
N ALA A 206 15.42 26.70 -6.85
CA ALA A 206 15.24 26.03 -5.55
C ALA A 206 14.95 24.52 -5.61
N TRP A 207 14.84 23.93 -6.80
CA TRP A 207 14.57 22.48 -6.94
C TRP A 207 15.81 21.65 -6.60
N THR A 208 15.75 20.95 -5.47
CA THR A 208 16.74 19.91 -5.12
C THR A 208 16.46 18.63 -5.91
N SER A 209 17.47 17.77 -6.07
CA SER A 209 17.28 16.44 -6.68
C SER A 209 16.28 15.57 -5.91
N ARG A 210 16.17 15.74 -4.59
CA ARG A 210 15.18 15.05 -3.74
C ARG A 210 13.74 15.42 -4.13
N THR A 211 13.44 16.71 -4.24
CA THR A 211 12.12 17.20 -4.67
C THR A 211 11.74 16.67 -6.06
N THR A 212 12.68 16.66 -7.02
CA THR A 212 12.42 16.11 -8.35
C THR A 212 12.15 14.61 -8.32
N ALA A 213 12.93 13.84 -7.55
CA ALA A 213 12.74 12.39 -7.42
C ALA A 213 11.41 12.04 -6.74
N LEU A 214 11.01 12.80 -5.71
CA LEU A 214 9.76 12.62 -5.00
C LEU A 214 8.53 12.93 -5.89
N VAL A 215 8.57 14.00 -6.68
CA VAL A 215 7.53 14.30 -7.67
C VAL A 215 7.45 13.19 -8.72
N ALA A 216 8.58 12.71 -9.23
CA ALA A 216 8.61 11.60 -10.19
C ALA A 216 8.05 10.29 -9.59
N HIS A 217 8.31 10.02 -8.30
CA HIS A 217 7.76 8.87 -7.57
C HIS A 217 6.22 8.93 -7.54
N TYR A 218 5.63 10.01 -7.02
CA TYR A 218 4.17 10.10 -6.95
C TYR A 218 3.49 10.16 -8.34
N LEU A 219 4.14 10.69 -9.38
CA LEU A 219 3.62 10.60 -10.76
C LEU A 219 3.55 9.16 -11.29
N VAL A 220 4.40 8.25 -10.79
CA VAL A 220 4.37 6.81 -11.11
C VAL A 220 3.39 6.08 -10.18
N GLU A 221 3.42 6.33 -8.87
CA GLU A 221 2.57 5.65 -7.89
C GLU A 221 1.09 6.05 -7.98
N LEU A 222 0.76 7.31 -8.34
CA LEU A 222 -0.64 7.72 -8.52
C LEU A 222 -1.26 7.22 -9.84
N ASN A 223 -0.50 6.53 -10.69
CA ASN A 223 -1.02 5.94 -11.93
C ASN A 223 -1.58 4.53 -11.64
N PRO A 224 -2.90 4.29 -11.83
CA PRO A 224 -3.50 2.97 -11.58
C PRO A 224 -2.90 1.84 -12.42
N THR A 225 -2.27 2.17 -13.56
CA THR A 225 -1.56 1.21 -14.41
C THR A 225 -0.35 0.61 -13.70
N THR A 226 0.34 1.37 -12.85
CA THR A 226 1.49 0.90 -12.05
C THR A 226 1.07 -0.20 -11.09
N HIS A 227 -0.03 0.02 -10.36
CA HIS A 227 -0.60 -0.96 -9.42
C HIS A 227 -1.22 -2.16 -10.13
N ALA A 228 -1.82 -1.98 -11.31
CA ALA A 228 -2.27 -3.08 -12.15
C ALA A 228 -1.09 -3.97 -12.62
N MET A 229 0.01 -3.37 -13.08
CA MET A 229 1.22 -4.10 -13.47
C MET A 229 1.86 -4.82 -12.27
N ARG A 230 2.03 -4.15 -11.13
CA ARG A 230 2.51 -4.80 -9.89
C ARG A 230 1.64 -5.98 -9.47
N THR A 231 0.33 -5.86 -9.59
CA THR A 231 -0.59 -6.98 -9.31
C THR A 231 -0.38 -8.15 -10.27
N VAL A 232 -0.11 -7.89 -11.55
CA VAL A 232 0.25 -8.93 -12.53
C VAL A 232 1.60 -9.57 -12.20
N ASP A 233 2.62 -8.80 -11.85
CA ASP A 233 3.96 -9.31 -11.52
C ASP A 233 3.98 -10.09 -10.19
N ALA A 234 3.23 -9.62 -9.18
CA ALA A 234 2.96 -10.32 -7.93
C ALA A 234 2.25 -11.65 -8.16
N PHE A 235 1.24 -11.66 -9.04
CA PHE A 235 0.53 -12.86 -9.40
C PHE A 235 1.37 -13.82 -10.27
N ALA A 236 2.27 -13.30 -11.11
CA ALA A 236 3.23 -14.11 -11.87
C ALA A 236 4.25 -14.79 -10.96
N LYS A 237 4.77 -14.08 -9.94
CA LYS A 237 5.59 -14.63 -8.84
C LYS A 237 4.84 -15.74 -8.12
N TRP A 238 3.60 -15.48 -7.70
CA TRP A 238 2.74 -16.50 -7.07
C TRP A 238 2.51 -17.73 -7.95
N VAL A 239 2.21 -17.57 -9.25
CA VAL A 239 2.08 -18.69 -10.22
C VAL A 239 3.41 -19.43 -10.46
N HIS A 240 4.56 -18.82 -10.14
CA HIS A 240 5.85 -19.51 -10.11
C HIS A 240 5.98 -20.33 -8.82
N ASP A 241 5.87 -19.68 -7.67
CA ASP A 241 6.08 -20.26 -6.34
C ASP A 241 5.11 -21.42 -6.04
N GLN A 242 3.89 -21.36 -6.59
CA GLN A 242 2.89 -22.41 -6.46
C GLN A 242 3.17 -23.68 -7.30
N ARG A 243 4.22 -23.72 -8.14
CA ARG A 243 4.61 -24.92 -8.90
C ARG A 243 5.32 -25.97 -8.06
N THR A 244 5.95 -25.53 -6.97
CA THR A 244 6.72 -26.35 -6.03
C THR A 244 6.13 -26.29 -4.61
N CYS A 245 4.86 -25.86 -4.50
CA CYS A 245 4.19 -25.70 -3.21
C CYS A 245 4.04 -27.02 -2.43
N THR A 246 4.05 -26.89 -1.11
CA THR A 246 3.79 -27.99 -0.18
C THR A 246 2.30 -28.09 0.11
N SER A 247 1.72 -29.27 -0.05
CA SER A 247 0.32 -29.53 0.32
C SER A 247 0.06 -29.14 1.78
N SER A 248 -1.08 -28.51 2.05
CA SER A 248 -1.49 -28.14 3.42
C SER A 248 -1.67 -29.37 4.33
N ALA A 249 -1.94 -30.55 3.76
CA ALA A 249 -2.02 -31.82 4.47
C ALA A 249 -0.66 -32.47 4.78
N THR A 250 0.44 -31.97 4.20
CA THR A 250 1.79 -32.40 4.55
C THR A 250 2.22 -31.71 5.86
N PRO A 251 2.63 -32.45 6.91
CA PRO A 251 3.21 -31.84 8.10
C PRO A 251 4.50 -31.08 7.78
N VAL A 252 4.79 -30.02 8.53
CA VAL A 252 6.13 -29.42 8.53
C VAL A 252 7.10 -30.41 9.19
N PRO A 253 8.26 -30.72 8.58
CA PRO A 253 9.28 -31.55 9.22
C PRO A 253 9.86 -30.85 10.45
N VAL A 254 9.90 -31.55 11.59
CA VAL A 254 10.72 -31.13 12.73
C VAL A 254 12.18 -31.48 12.43
N HIS A 255 13.09 -30.56 12.68
CA HIS A 255 14.51 -30.77 12.39
C HIS A 255 15.14 -31.79 13.34
N GLU A 256 15.70 -32.88 12.80
CA GLU A 256 16.46 -33.88 13.59
C GLU A 256 17.83 -33.34 14.05
N SER A 257 18.37 -32.33 13.34
CA SER A 257 19.59 -31.62 13.70
C SER A 257 19.28 -30.30 14.41
N ARG A 258 20.10 -29.98 15.42
CA ARG A 258 20.08 -28.69 16.13
C ARG A 258 20.37 -27.52 15.17
N ARG A 259 19.64 -26.43 15.35
CA ARG A 259 19.73 -25.16 14.59
C ARG A 259 19.57 -23.99 15.56
N ILE A 260 20.03 -22.81 15.18
CA ILE A 260 19.93 -21.56 15.94
C ILE A 260 19.03 -20.59 15.17
N VAL A 261 18.10 -19.93 15.85
CA VAL A 261 17.25 -18.89 15.24
C VAL A 261 17.60 -17.51 15.77
N VAL A 262 17.82 -16.56 14.87
CA VAL A 262 18.06 -15.13 15.19
C VAL A 262 16.79 -14.35 14.91
N LEU A 263 16.15 -13.82 15.97
CA LEU A 263 14.91 -13.06 15.91
C LEU A 263 15.19 -11.56 15.82
N VAL A 264 14.68 -10.89 14.78
CA VAL A 264 14.92 -9.45 14.52
C VAL A 264 13.61 -8.67 14.52
N SER A 265 13.42 -7.85 15.56
CA SER A 265 12.22 -7.04 15.78
C SER A 265 12.10 -5.82 14.86
N GLY A 266 10.88 -5.29 14.74
CA GLY A 266 10.57 -4.09 13.97
C GLY A 266 10.90 -2.76 14.64
N LEU A 267 10.56 -1.68 13.94
CA LEU A 267 10.62 -0.30 14.41
C LEU A 267 9.78 -0.11 15.69
N GLY A 268 10.24 0.75 16.61
CA GLY A 268 9.49 1.12 17.82
C GLY A 268 9.53 0.07 18.94
N THR A 269 10.08 -1.11 18.67
CA THR A 269 10.26 -2.17 19.68
C THR A 269 11.40 -1.85 20.65
N SER A 270 11.34 -2.42 21.86
CA SER A 270 12.26 -2.17 22.99
C SER A 270 12.91 -3.47 23.49
N SER A 271 13.32 -3.56 24.77
CA SER A 271 13.70 -4.85 25.38
C SER A 271 12.52 -5.64 25.95
N ASP A 272 11.33 -5.01 26.02
CA ASP A 272 10.17 -5.53 26.76
C ASP A 272 8.91 -5.65 25.89
N SER A 273 8.85 -4.96 24.74
CA SER A 273 7.69 -4.92 23.84
C SER A 273 8.11 -5.19 22.39
N ASN A 274 7.89 -6.42 21.91
CA ASN A 274 8.45 -6.94 20.66
C ASN A 274 7.54 -7.96 19.97
N THR A 275 7.26 -7.74 18.69
CA THR A 275 6.49 -8.68 17.87
C THR A 275 7.29 -9.91 17.43
N ALA A 276 8.59 -9.76 17.08
CA ALA A 276 9.37 -10.88 16.54
C ALA A 276 9.64 -12.02 17.56
N TRP A 277 9.40 -11.79 18.85
CA TRP A 277 9.52 -12.81 19.90
C TRP A 277 8.23 -13.56 20.17
N GLU A 278 7.12 -13.18 19.50
CA GLU A 278 5.88 -13.96 19.47
C GLU A 278 5.94 -15.12 18.46
N VAL A 279 6.99 -15.20 17.64
CA VAL A 279 7.24 -16.34 16.75
C VAL A 279 7.39 -17.60 17.59
N ASP A 280 6.55 -18.61 17.34
CA ASP A 280 6.57 -19.89 18.05
C ASP A 280 7.75 -20.77 17.61
N THR A 281 8.94 -20.38 18.06
CA THR A 281 10.21 -21.10 17.86
C THR A 281 10.16 -22.53 18.41
N LYS A 282 9.32 -22.78 19.42
CA LYS A 282 9.16 -24.09 20.04
C LYS A 282 8.40 -25.07 19.16
N SER A 283 7.31 -24.64 18.52
CA SER A 283 6.63 -25.44 17.49
C SER A 283 7.45 -25.60 16.20
N LEU A 284 8.41 -24.69 15.94
CA LEU A 284 9.42 -24.83 14.89
C LEU A 284 10.58 -25.78 15.26
N GLY A 285 10.65 -26.25 16.51
CA GLY A 285 11.63 -27.24 16.97
C GLY A 285 12.95 -26.67 17.50
N TYR A 286 13.08 -25.35 17.68
CA TYR A 286 14.25 -24.74 18.33
C TYR A 286 14.21 -24.97 19.85
N ALA A 287 15.37 -25.14 20.46
CA ALA A 287 15.51 -25.12 21.92
C ALA A 287 15.59 -23.67 22.42
N ASP A 288 15.08 -23.39 23.62
CA ASP A 288 15.03 -22.03 24.18
C ASP A 288 16.43 -21.37 24.30
N VAL A 289 17.49 -22.19 24.45
CA VAL A 289 18.91 -21.76 24.49
C VAL A 289 19.52 -21.48 23.11
N ASP A 290 18.83 -21.86 22.04
CA ASP A 290 19.21 -21.68 20.63
C ASP A 290 18.39 -20.57 19.94
N VAL A 291 17.59 -19.83 20.70
CA VAL A 291 16.89 -18.62 20.24
C VAL A 291 17.73 -17.40 20.61
N VAL A 292 18.31 -16.72 19.63
CA VAL A 292 19.05 -15.46 19.82
C VAL A 292 18.13 -14.30 19.46
N ARG A 293 17.95 -13.33 20.36
CA ARG A 293 17.21 -12.10 20.08
C ARG A 293 18.19 -11.00 19.67
N TYR A 294 17.98 -10.34 18.54
CA TYR A 294 18.81 -9.19 18.14
C TYR A 294 18.55 -7.97 19.03
N SER A 295 19.61 -7.27 19.44
CA SER A 295 19.53 -5.96 20.07
C SER A 295 19.95 -4.87 19.09
N TYR A 296 19.14 -3.81 18.95
CA TYR A 296 19.48 -2.68 18.06
C TYR A 296 20.78 -1.97 18.44
N ARG A 297 21.21 -2.06 19.70
CA ARG A 297 22.53 -1.59 20.18
C ARG A 297 23.69 -2.53 19.84
N GLY A 298 23.45 -3.58 19.07
CA GLY A 298 24.40 -4.61 18.68
C GLY A 298 24.64 -5.66 19.77
N GLY A 299 24.87 -6.90 19.37
CA GLY A 299 24.81 -8.05 20.29
C GLY A 299 23.38 -8.53 20.47
N GLN A 300 23.10 -9.23 21.57
CA GLN A 300 21.81 -9.88 21.81
C GLN A 300 20.94 -9.13 22.82
N ALA A 301 19.62 -9.17 22.66
CA ALA A 301 18.65 -8.68 23.64
C ALA A 301 18.40 -9.75 24.72
N PRO A 302 17.97 -9.40 25.94
CA PRO A 302 17.75 -10.38 27.00
C PRO A 302 16.55 -11.31 26.72
N HIS A 303 16.57 -12.50 27.34
CA HIS A 303 15.47 -13.47 27.25
C HIS A 303 14.29 -13.12 28.17
N GLU A 304 14.56 -12.44 29.28
CA GLU A 304 13.59 -11.91 30.24
C GLU A 304 13.92 -10.43 30.51
N ALA A 305 12.91 -9.59 30.73
CA ALA A 305 13.09 -8.22 31.19
C ALA A 305 13.89 -8.21 32.51
N MET A 306 14.97 -7.42 32.63
CA MET A 306 15.70 -7.38 33.90
C MET A 306 14.85 -6.72 34.99
N ASN A 307 14.42 -7.52 35.97
CA ASN A 307 13.87 -7.00 37.21
C ASN A 307 14.79 -5.91 37.78
N ALA A 308 14.21 -4.79 38.24
CA ALA A 308 14.91 -3.56 38.63
C ALA A 308 15.91 -3.69 39.82
N THR A 309 16.12 -4.91 40.33
CA THR A 309 17.19 -5.29 41.27
C THR A 309 18.48 -5.78 40.59
N GLY A 310 18.50 -5.92 39.26
CA GLY A 310 19.70 -6.25 38.48
C GLY A 310 20.17 -7.70 38.57
N THR A 311 19.30 -8.65 38.95
CA THR A 311 19.67 -10.05 39.25
C THR A 311 18.87 -11.08 38.45
N ALA A 312 18.97 -11.04 37.12
CA ALA A 312 18.54 -12.11 36.21
C ALA A 312 19.75 -12.89 35.68
N ARG A 313 20.60 -13.41 36.57
CA ARG A 313 21.80 -14.16 36.20
C ARG A 313 21.47 -15.64 35.98
N SER A 314 20.87 -15.96 34.83
CA SER A 314 20.88 -17.34 34.32
C SER A 314 22.33 -17.80 34.25
N VAL A 315 22.67 -18.86 35.00
CA VAL A 315 23.97 -19.53 34.89
C VAL A 315 23.78 -20.79 34.03
N SER A 316 23.21 -20.58 32.85
CA SER A 316 23.51 -21.44 31.72
C SER A 316 25.01 -21.32 31.39
N SER A 317 25.60 -22.42 30.94
CA SER A 317 26.97 -22.45 30.43
C SER A 317 26.97 -22.59 28.91
N HIS A 318 26.01 -21.94 28.26
CA HIS A 318 25.80 -22.08 26.82
C HIS A 318 26.77 -21.15 26.08
N PRO A 319 27.44 -21.58 25.00
CA PRO A 319 28.39 -20.70 24.28
C PRO A 319 27.78 -19.38 23.78
N LEU A 320 26.46 -19.32 23.54
CA LEU A 320 25.77 -18.09 23.16
C LEU A 320 25.64 -17.09 24.32
N ASP A 321 25.73 -17.53 25.58
CA ASP A 321 25.73 -16.67 26.77
C ASP A 321 26.98 -15.78 26.86
N ALA A 322 28.03 -16.09 26.08
CA ALA A 322 29.23 -15.27 25.95
C ALA A 322 29.06 -14.07 24.98
N ILE A 323 27.97 -14.04 24.18
CA ILE A 323 27.65 -12.91 23.30
C ILE A 323 27.13 -11.76 24.16
N ALA A 324 27.61 -10.54 23.89
CA ALA A 324 27.29 -9.38 24.71
C ALA A 324 25.77 -9.07 24.68
N THR A 325 25.10 -9.30 25.80
CA THR A 325 23.70 -8.91 26.00
C THR A 325 23.59 -7.40 26.23
N ARG A 326 22.69 -6.73 25.51
CA ARG A 326 22.41 -5.29 25.61
C ARG A 326 20.90 -5.04 25.54
N GLU A 327 20.34 -4.49 26.60
CA GLU A 327 19.01 -3.89 26.56
C GLU A 327 19.01 -2.68 25.62
N PHE A 328 18.01 -2.59 24.75
CA PHE A 328 17.72 -1.49 23.84
C PHE A 328 16.29 -0.95 24.09
N ASP A 329 16.03 0.29 23.67
CA ASP A 329 14.71 0.92 23.75
C ASP A 329 14.13 1.26 22.36
N SER A 330 12.97 1.91 22.33
CA SER A 330 12.28 2.25 21.07
C SER A 330 13.00 3.31 20.23
N LEU A 331 13.95 4.08 20.80
CA LEU A 331 14.79 5.01 20.05
C LEU A 331 15.97 4.28 19.39
N ASP A 332 16.52 3.23 20.01
CA ASP A 332 17.56 2.40 19.40
C ASP A 332 17.04 1.73 18.11
N SER A 333 15.78 1.27 18.08
CA SER A 333 15.15 0.73 16.86
C SER A 333 14.82 1.80 15.80
N GLN A 334 14.92 3.09 16.14
CA GLN A 334 14.71 4.22 15.22
C GLN A 334 16.01 4.76 14.59
N GLN A 335 17.18 4.17 14.90
CA GLN A 335 18.45 4.47 14.23
C GLN A 335 18.43 4.04 12.74
N SER A 336 19.50 4.34 12.00
CA SER A 336 19.60 3.93 10.58
C SER A 336 19.48 2.41 10.41
N VAL A 337 18.75 1.99 9.37
CA VAL A 337 18.66 0.60 8.92
C VAL A 337 20.04 0.09 8.53
N GLY A 338 20.90 0.95 7.96
CA GLY A 338 22.30 0.64 7.66
C GLY A 338 23.12 0.31 8.92
N THR A 339 23.07 1.16 9.95
CA THR A 339 23.76 0.92 11.23
C THR A 339 23.25 -0.36 11.91
N SER A 340 21.94 -0.59 11.87
CA SER A 340 21.31 -1.79 12.40
C SER A 340 21.75 -3.05 11.64
N ALA A 341 21.91 -2.97 10.31
CA ALA A 341 22.40 -4.07 9.49
C ALA A 341 23.87 -4.40 9.78
N ASP A 342 24.71 -3.39 10.05
CA ASP A 342 26.10 -3.60 10.45
C ASP A 342 26.20 -4.23 11.86
N HIS A 343 25.34 -3.81 12.80
CA HIS A 343 25.20 -4.41 14.12
C HIS A 343 24.73 -5.89 14.06
N LEU A 344 23.74 -6.20 13.23
CA LEU A 344 23.24 -7.57 13.03
C LEU A 344 24.28 -8.45 12.32
N SER A 345 25.04 -7.90 11.37
CA SER A 345 26.15 -8.61 10.73
C SER A 345 27.21 -9.05 11.74
N ALA A 346 27.53 -8.19 12.71
CA ALA A 346 28.44 -8.51 13.81
C ALA A 346 27.84 -9.54 14.80
N LEU A 347 26.51 -9.53 15.02
CA LEU A 347 25.83 -10.57 15.80
C LEU A 347 25.92 -11.94 15.11
N LEU A 348 25.61 -12.03 13.81
CA LEU A 348 25.67 -13.30 13.06
C LEU A 348 27.07 -13.92 13.10
N GLN A 349 28.12 -13.10 12.96
CA GLN A 349 29.51 -13.52 13.13
C GLN A 349 29.82 -14.01 14.56
N SER A 350 29.26 -13.34 15.58
CA SER A 350 29.41 -13.75 16.98
C SER A 350 28.71 -15.08 17.29
N VAL A 351 27.53 -15.32 16.71
CA VAL A 351 26.76 -16.57 16.84
C VAL A 351 27.52 -17.73 16.18
N SER A 352 27.98 -17.58 14.93
CA SER A 352 28.80 -18.59 14.25
C SER A 352 30.12 -18.86 14.99
N ALA A 353 30.81 -17.83 15.48
CA ALA A 353 32.04 -18.02 16.27
C ALA A 353 31.81 -18.73 17.61
N ALA A 354 30.63 -18.57 18.23
CA ALA A 354 30.26 -19.25 19.47
C ALA A 354 29.73 -20.68 19.24
N GLN A 355 29.13 -20.97 18.09
CA GLN A 355 28.56 -22.28 17.73
C GLN A 355 28.92 -22.70 16.28
N PRO A 356 30.22 -22.95 15.97
CA PRO A 356 30.65 -23.21 14.60
C PRO A 356 29.98 -24.44 13.99
N GLY A 357 29.54 -24.35 12.73
CA GLY A 357 28.88 -25.43 12.01
C GLY A 357 27.44 -25.76 12.44
N ILE A 358 26.84 -25.01 13.39
CA ILE A 358 25.40 -25.11 13.70
C ILE A 358 24.64 -24.16 12.78
N PRO A 359 23.67 -24.62 11.95
CA PRO A 359 22.91 -23.76 11.05
C PRO A 359 22.22 -22.60 11.78
N ILE A 360 22.26 -21.42 11.16
CA ILE A 360 21.64 -20.18 11.63
C ILE A 360 20.50 -19.81 10.67
N ASP A 361 19.31 -19.61 11.21
CA ASP A 361 18.13 -19.13 10.51
C ASP A 361 17.75 -17.75 11.05
N VAL A 362 17.46 -16.80 10.17
CA VAL A 362 17.08 -15.44 10.57
C VAL A 362 15.59 -15.25 10.33
N VAL A 363 14.82 -14.97 11.37
CA VAL A 363 13.39 -14.66 11.27
C VAL A 363 13.17 -13.22 11.75
N ALA A 364 12.62 -12.39 10.88
CA ALA A 364 12.62 -10.95 11.06
C ALA A 364 11.25 -10.34 10.76
N HIS A 365 10.87 -9.27 11.47
CA HIS A 365 9.55 -8.64 11.37
C HIS A 365 9.66 -7.15 11.04
N SER A 366 8.73 -6.65 10.21
CA SER A 366 8.63 -5.23 9.84
C SER A 366 9.97 -4.67 9.32
N GLN A 367 10.41 -3.49 9.79
CA GLN A 367 11.75 -2.94 9.53
C GLN A 367 12.88 -3.96 9.77
N GLY A 368 12.74 -4.85 10.77
CA GLY A 368 13.72 -5.88 11.09
C GLY A 368 14.03 -6.79 9.91
N GLY A 369 13.07 -7.04 9.01
CA GLY A 369 13.31 -7.81 7.78
C GLY A 369 14.13 -7.06 6.72
N VAL A 370 14.04 -5.73 6.70
CA VAL A 370 14.89 -4.85 5.86
C VAL A 370 16.31 -4.83 6.43
N VAL A 371 16.44 -4.70 7.76
CA VAL A 371 17.71 -4.79 8.50
C VAL A 371 18.39 -6.16 8.27
N ALA A 372 17.63 -7.26 8.39
CA ALA A 372 18.13 -8.62 8.22
C ALA A 372 18.59 -8.91 6.79
N ARG A 373 17.79 -8.53 5.79
CA ARG A 373 18.18 -8.65 4.38
C ARG A 373 19.45 -7.85 4.08
N LEU A 374 19.49 -6.58 4.47
CA LEU A 374 20.63 -5.70 4.23
C LEU A 374 21.91 -6.22 4.92
N ALA A 375 21.80 -6.76 6.13
CA ALA A 375 22.91 -7.38 6.86
C ALA A 375 23.47 -8.60 6.10
N VAL A 376 22.59 -9.48 5.63
CA VAL A 376 22.96 -10.69 4.88
C VAL A 376 23.60 -10.34 3.54
N GLU A 377 22.98 -9.46 2.74
CA GLU A 377 23.47 -9.06 1.41
C GLU A 377 24.80 -8.30 1.48
N ARG A 378 24.96 -7.36 2.43
CA ARG A 378 26.23 -6.64 2.63
C ARG A 378 27.32 -7.56 3.15
N SER A 379 27.00 -8.46 4.09
CA SER A 379 27.96 -9.45 4.60
C SER A 379 28.40 -10.44 3.52
N GLY A 380 27.48 -10.91 2.68
CA GLY A 380 27.78 -11.79 1.55
C GLY A 380 28.67 -11.10 0.52
N ALA A 381 28.31 -9.89 0.09
CA ALA A 381 29.12 -9.09 -0.83
C ALA A 381 30.51 -8.70 -0.28
N ALA A 382 30.67 -8.66 1.04
CA ALA A 382 31.97 -8.44 1.71
C ALA A 382 32.80 -9.72 1.92
N GLY A 383 32.26 -10.91 1.65
CA GLY A 383 32.90 -12.19 1.99
C GLY A 383 32.95 -12.46 3.50
N ARG A 384 31.98 -11.95 4.27
CA ARG A 384 31.92 -11.96 5.74
C ARG A 384 30.62 -12.53 6.32
N LEU A 385 29.72 -13.04 5.47
CA LEU A 385 28.56 -13.81 5.93
C LEU A 385 29.05 -15.18 6.43
N PRO A 386 28.69 -15.63 7.64
CA PRO A 386 29.00 -16.98 8.10
C PRO A 386 28.30 -18.02 7.24
N SER A 387 29.01 -19.10 6.88
CA SER A 387 28.46 -20.20 6.07
C SER A 387 27.32 -20.98 6.76
N GLU A 388 27.13 -20.77 8.06
CA GLU A 388 26.01 -21.31 8.82
C GLU A 388 24.67 -20.60 8.49
N VAL A 389 24.68 -19.35 8.00
CA VAL A 389 23.44 -18.59 7.72
C VAL A 389 22.76 -19.15 6.48
N GLY A 390 21.75 -20.00 6.68
CA GLY A 390 21.12 -20.80 5.61
C GLY A 390 19.72 -20.33 5.19
N THR A 391 19.00 -19.62 6.07
CA THR A 391 17.63 -19.14 5.78
C THR A 391 17.41 -17.73 6.30
N LEU A 392 16.71 -16.92 5.52
CA LEU A 392 16.16 -15.62 5.91
C LEU A 392 14.63 -15.65 5.65
N VAL A 393 13.83 -15.41 6.68
CA VAL A 393 12.38 -15.27 6.58
C VAL A 393 11.94 -13.90 7.09
N THR A 394 11.18 -13.15 6.31
CA THR A 394 10.75 -11.78 6.67
C THR A 394 9.24 -11.62 6.70
N LEU A 395 8.69 -11.19 7.84
CA LEU A 395 7.27 -11.08 8.17
C LEU A 395 6.82 -9.62 8.08
N SER A 396 5.82 -9.31 7.25
CA SER A 396 5.29 -7.96 6.99
C SER A 396 6.38 -6.88 6.85
N SER A 397 7.48 -7.24 6.18
CA SER A 397 8.66 -6.38 6.07
C SER A 397 8.60 -5.59 4.76
N PRO A 398 8.80 -4.26 4.75
CA PRO A 398 8.63 -3.42 3.57
C PRO A 398 9.83 -3.54 2.62
N GLN A 399 9.92 -4.67 1.91
CA GLN A 399 11.03 -5.00 0.99
C GLN A 399 11.14 -4.00 -0.17
N GLN A 400 10.02 -3.41 -0.59
CA GLN A 400 9.95 -2.36 -1.61
C GLN A 400 9.88 -0.94 -1.02
N GLY A 401 10.14 -0.78 0.29
CA GLY A 401 9.86 0.44 1.05
C GLY A 401 8.39 0.57 1.46
N ALA A 402 8.09 1.62 2.23
CA ALA A 402 6.75 1.88 2.78
C ALA A 402 6.21 3.25 2.33
N PRO A 403 5.02 3.33 1.68
CA PRO A 403 4.43 4.60 1.24
C PRO A 403 4.17 5.61 2.38
N LEU A 404 3.91 5.11 3.59
CA LEU A 404 3.81 5.92 4.80
C LEU A 404 5.15 6.57 5.18
N ALA A 405 6.26 5.84 5.08
CA ALA A 405 7.59 6.40 5.30
C ALA A 405 7.97 7.42 4.21
N THR A 406 7.64 7.14 2.94
CA THR A 406 7.76 8.10 1.84
C THR A 406 7.02 9.41 2.13
N GLY A 407 5.83 9.34 2.72
CA GLY A 407 5.03 10.51 3.14
C GLY A 407 5.63 11.26 4.31
N VAL A 408 6.09 10.56 5.34
CA VAL A 408 6.71 11.20 6.52
C VAL A 408 8.02 11.90 6.13
N VAL A 409 8.82 11.33 5.22
CA VAL A 409 10.00 11.96 4.64
C VAL A 409 9.63 13.17 3.77
N ALA A 410 8.60 13.05 2.92
CA ALA A 410 8.11 14.16 2.11
C ALA A 410 7.74 15.38 2.96
N LEU A 411 7.00 15.15 4.04
CA LEU A 411 6.60 16.18 5.00
C LEU A 411 7.75 16.69 5.89
N GLY A 412 8.91 16.00 5.92
CA GLY A 412 10.01 16.27 6.83
C GLY A 412 10.58 17.68 6.75
N ASP A 413 10.91 18.10 5.53
CA ASP A 413 11.68 19.32 5.24
C ASP A 413 10.79 20.57 4.95
N SER A 414 9.47 20.53 5.24
CA SER A 414 8.50 21.51 4.69
C SER A 414 7.88 22.52 5.70
N PRO A 415 7.64 23.78 5.26
CA PRO A 415 6.89 24.75 6.05
C PRO A 415 5.42 24.33 6.24
N GLY A 416 5.12 23.76 7.41
CA GLY A 416 3.80 23.21 7.74
C GLY A 416 3.76 21.68 7.81
N GLY A 417 4.85 20.99 7.46
CA GLY A 417 4.96 19.53 7.51
C GLY A 417 4.59 18.91 8.86
N ALA A 418 4.97 19.56 9.97
CA ALA A 418 4.59 19.13 11.33
C ALA A 418 3.06 19.17 11.59
N ALA A 419 2.32 20.07 10.93
CA ALA A 419 0.86 20.15 11.03
C ALA A 419 0.17 19.14 10.09
N ALA A 420 0.74 18.87 8.91
CA ALA A 420 0.28 17.78 8.06
C ALA A 420 0.52 16.41 8.72
N LEU A 421 1.68 16.21 9.34
CA LEU A 421 2.02 14.99 10.11
C LEU A 421 1.05 14.76 11.28
N SER A 422 0.58 15.80 11.97
CA SER A 422 -0.43 15.64 13.03
C SER A 422 -1.79 15.21 12.48
N GLN A 423 -2.15 15.57 11.24
CA GLN A 423 -3.35 15.05 10.56
C GLN A 423 -3.16 13.60 10.10
N VAL A 424 -1.99 13.22 9.57
CA VAL A 424 -1.69 11.81 9.19
C VAL A 424 -1.67 10.90 10.43
N ARG A 425 -1.17 11.40 11.57
CA ARG A 425 -1.31 10.76 12.89
C ARG A 425 -2.77 10.66 13.33
N ALA A 426 -3.55 11.74 13.28
CA ALA A 426 -4.96 11.75 13.67
C ALA A 426 -5.86 10.85 12.79
N GLY A 427 -5.50 10.63 11.52
CA GLY A 427 -6.11 9.63 10.64
C GLY A 427 -5.74 8.18 10.99
N GLY A 428 -4.92 7.96 12.02
CA GLY A 428 -4.50 6.66 12.50
C GLY A 428 -3.47 5.97 11.63
N ALA A 429 -2.75 6.67 10.75
CA ALA A 429 -1.79 6.06 9.83
C ALA A 429 -0.34 6.05 10.34
N ALA A 430 -0.01 6.82 11.40
CA ALA A 430 1.37 7.22 11.66
C ALA A 430 1.70 7.54 13.13
N ASP A 431 0.98 7.00 14.12
CA ASP A 431 0.96 7.49 15.52
C ASP A 431 2.36 7.72 16.16
N GLU A 432 3.34 6.87 15.84
CA GLU A 432 4.71 6.95 16.36
C GLU A 432 5.77 7.45 15.34
N LEU A 433 5.37 7.78 14.11
CA LEU A 433 6.31 8.11 13.03
C LEU A 433 6.79 9.57 13.12
N ASP A 434 7.98 9.78 13.68
CA ASP A 434 8.72 11.05 13.62
C ASP A 434 9.60 11.13 12.36
N ASN A 435 9.65 12.32 11.75
CA ASN A 435 10.28 12.61 10.45
C ASN A 435 11.79 12.84 10.53
N HIS A 436 12.35 13.03 11.73
CA HIS A 436 13.78 13.19 11.95
C HIS A 436 14.50 11.86 12.26
N LEU A 437 13.75 10.75 12.33
CA LEU A 437 14.27 9.42 12.61
C LEU A 437 14.96 8.82 11.38
N PRO A 438 16.26 8.46 11.44
CA PRO A 438 16.97 7.86 10.30
C PRO A 438 16.31 6.57 9.78
N ALA A 439 15.73 5.78 10.68
CA ALA A 439 14.91 4.60 10.34
C ALA A 439 13.84 4.89 9.28
N ILE A 440 13.10 5.99 9.40
CA ILE A 440 12.00 6.33 8.49
C ILE A 440 12.54 6.79 7.14
N SER A 441 13.63 7.57 7.14
CA SER A 441 14.32 7.98 5.93
C SER A 441 14.86 6.80 5.12
N ASP A 442 15.37 5.77 5.81
CA ASP A 442 15.86 4.54 5.18
C ASP A 442 14.71 3.62 4.69
N LEU A 443 13.50 3.72 5.25
CA LEU A 443 12.32 2.90 4.87
C LEU A 443 11.44 3.50 3.76
N ALA A 444 11.65 4.75 3.37
CA ALA A 444 10.94 5.36 2.24
C ALA A 444 11.24 4.60 0.93
N GLU A 445 10.25 4.51 0.05
CA GLU A 445 10.37 3.79 -1.23
C GLU A 445 11.44 4.39 -2.16
N THR A 446 11.75 5.67 -1.98
CA THR A 446 12.80 6.42 -2.69
C THR A 446 14.14 6.46 -1.93
N SER A 447 14.33 5.65 -0.88
CA SER A 447 15.57 5.69 -0.08
C SER A 447 16.74 4.98 -0.77
N PRO A 448 17.99 5.43 -0.56
CA PRO A 448 19.18 4.71 -1.05
C PRO A 448 19.31 3.28 -0.52
N ILE A 449 18.63 2.92 0.59
CA ILE A 449 18.63 1.58 1.17
C ILE A 449 17.68 0.65 0.41
N ILE A 450 16.46 1.08 0.12
CA ILE A 450 15.52 0.31 -0.72
C ILE A 450 16.09 0.16 -2.14
N ASP A 451 16.71 1.23 -2.64
CA ASP A 451 17.46 1.24 -3.90
C ASP A 451 18.69 0.30 -3.87
N GLU A 452 19.29 0.01 -2.71
CA GLU A 452 20.37 -0.98 -2.54
C GLU A 452 19.82 -2.42 -2.61
N LEU A 453 18.72 -2.70 -1.90
CA LEU A 453 18.04 -4.00 -1.89
C LEU A 453 17.51 -4.42 -3.25
N HIS A 454 16.96 -3.47 -4.04
CA HIS A 454 16.50 -3.74 -5.41
C HIS A 454 17.64 -4.08 -6.40
N ARG A 455 18.92 -3.84 -6.05
CA ARG A 455 20.08 -4.05 -6.93
C ARG A 455 21.03 -5.15 -6.46
N ARG A 456 20.92 -5.61 -5.21
CA ARG A 456 21.72 -6.72 -4.68
C ARG A 456 20.92 -8.04 -4.79
N PRO A 457 21.51 -9.13 -5.28
CA PRO A 457 20.94 -10.46 -5.11
C PRO A 457 21.20 -10.97 -3.68
N MET A 458 20.33 -11.86 -3.21
CA MET A 458 20.60 -12.68 -2.04
C MET A 458 21.89 -13.53 -2.27
N PRO A 459 22.77 -13.71 -1.27
CA PRO A 459 24.00 -14.51 -1.44
C PRO A 459 23.70 -15.99 -1.69
N ASP A 460 24.52 -16.63 -2.55
CA ASP A 460 24.42 -18.06 -2.85
C ASP A 460 24.40 -18.92 -1.58
N GLY A 461 23.40 -19.80 -1.47
CA GLY A 461 23.21 -20.69 -0.33
C GLY A 461 22.29 -20.17 0.77
N VAL A 462 21.92 -18.88 0.77
CA VAL A 462 20.88 -18.35 1.66
C VAL A 462 19.52 -18.47 0.99
N ARG A 463 18.60 -19.22 1.61
CA ARG A 463 17.19 -19.29 1.19
C ARG A 463 16.41 -18.10 1.71
N PHE A 464 15.77 -17.33 0.84
CA PHE A 464 15.03 -16.11 1.21
C PHE A 464 13.52 -16.26 0.97
N VAL A 465 12.71 -16.09 2.00
CA VAL A 465 11.24 -16.18 1.93
C VAL A 465 10.59 -14.95 2.56
N THR A 466 9.61 -14.38 1.87
CA THR A 466 8.81 -13.25 2.40
C THR A 466 7.38 -13.67 2.69
N ILE A 467 6.81 -13.16 3.78
CA ILE A 467 5.44 -13.45 4.24
C ILE A 467 4.78 -12.12 4.63
N GLY A 468 3.66 -11.75 4.01
CA GLY A 468 2.91 -10.52 4.32
C GLY A 468 1.44 -10.76 4.60
N GLY A 469 0.81 -9.90 5.42
CA GLY A 469 -0.63 -9.92 5.65
C GLY A 469 -1.42 -9.22 4.54
N SER A 470 -2.53 -9.79 4.09
CA SER A 470 -3.36 -9.17 3.03
C SER A 470 -4.07 -7.89 3.46
N GLY A 471 -4.31 -7.74 4.76
CA GLY A 471 -5.02 -6.61 5.37
C GLY A 471 -4.13 -5.72 6.24
N ASP A 472 -2.81 -5.90 6.18
CA ASP A 472 -1.84 -5.12 6.97
C ASP A 472 -1.85 -3.63 6.56
N LEU A 473 -2.33 -2.77 7.46
CA LEU A 473 -2.42 -1.32 7.26
C LEU A 473 -1.11 -0.56 7.55
N VAL A 474 -0.07 -1.22 8.10
CA VAL A 474 1.22 -0.60 8.41
C VAL A 474 2.19 -0.86 7.26
N VAL A 475 2.35 -2.12 6.87
CA VAL A 475 3.14 -2.54 5.70
C VAL A 475 2.24 -3.34 4.76
N PRO A 476 1.78 -2.76 3.64
CA PRO A 476 0.90 -3.46 2.70
C PRO A 476 1.54 -4.76 2.23
N GLY A 477 0.77 -5.87 2.23
CA GLY A 477 1.30 -7.18 1.86
C GLY A 477 1.97 -7.26 0.49
N SER A 478 1.65 -6.35 -0.44
CA SER A 478 2.30 -6.22 -1.75
C SER A 478 3.68 -5.55 -1.71
N ALA A 479 3.95 -4.69 -0.72
CA ALA A 479 5.27 -4.12 -0.45
C ALA A 479 6.22 -5.13 0.26
N ALA A 480 5.65 -6.19 0.84
CA ALA A 480 6.38 -7.33 1.40
C ALA A 480 6.69 -8.45 0.39
N ILE A 481 6.22 -8.35 -0.86
CA ILE A 481 6.66 -9.23 -1.95
C ILE A 481 8.07 -8.83 -2.37
N ASP A 482 8.93 -9.82 -2.67
CA ASP A 482 10.18 -9.58 -3.38
C ASP A 482 10.33 -10.56 -4.55
N GLN A 483 10.69 -10.04 -5.73
CA GLN A 483 10.79 -10.84 -6.95
C GLN A 483 12.04 -11.76 -6.99
N THR A 484 13.02 -11.53 -6.12
CA THR A 484 14.25 -12.33 -5.99
C THR A 484 14.16 -13.43 -4.92
N ALA A 485 13.16 -13.38 -4.04
CA ALA A 485 12.95 -14.38 -2.99
C ALA A 485 12.56 -15.76 -3.56
N ASP A 486 13.03 -16.86 -2.95
CA ASP A 486 12.62 -18.24 -3.25
C ASP A 486 11.10 -18.43 -3.21
N ALA A 487 10.43 -17.69 -2.31
CA ALA A 487 8.98 -17.65 -2.20
C ALA A 487 8.51 -16.30 -1.62
N SER A 488 7.42 -15.76 -2.14
CA SER A 488 6.67 -14.64 -1.54
C SER A 488 5.23 -15.05 -1.29
N VAL A 489 4.83 -15.06 -0.02
CA VAL A 489 3.52 -15.50 0.44
C VAL A 489 2.73 -14.30 0.95
N ILE A 490 1.54 -14.07 0.40
CA ILE A 490 0.52 -13.27 1.11
C ILE A 490 -0.41 -14.23 1.83
N LEU A 491 -0.55 -14.03 3.15
CA LEU A 491 -1.51 -14.74 3.99
C LEU A 491 -2.79 -13.91 4.13
N PRO A 492 -3.98 -14.52 4.03
CA PRO A 492 -5.23 -13.83 4.33
C PRO A 492 -5.27 -13.37 5.79
N THR A 493 -5.36 -12.06 6.00
CA THR A 493 -5.59 -11.40 7.30
C THR A 493 -6.75 -10.43 7.18
N ASP A 494 -7.42 -10.14 8.30
CA ASP A 494 -8.37 -9.03 8.39
C ASP A 494 -7.65 -7.68 8.18
N ILE A 495 -8.43 -6.65 7.82
CA ILE A 495 -7.89 -5.31 7.55
C ILE A 495 -7.75 -4.55 8.87
N GLY A 496 -6.51 -4.21 9.25
CA GLY A 496 -6.22 -3.55 10.52
C GLY A 496 -4.72 -3.27 10.73
N LYS A 497 -4.39 -2.57 11.82
CA LYS A 497 -2.99 -2.45 12.31
C LYS A 497 -2.54 -3.73 12.98
N GLU A 498 -3.48 -4.42 13.60
CA GLU A 498 -3.35 -5.65 14.35
C GLU A 498 -2.81 -6.78 13.46
N ALA A 499 -3.16 -6.77 12.17
CA ALA A 499 -2.64 -7.68 11.16
C ALA A 499 -1.12 -7.56 10.94
N HIS A 500 -0.51 -6.41 11.25
CA HIS A 500 0.94 -6.22 11.21
C HIS A 500 1.64 -6.98 12.34
N GLY A 501 1.13 -6.84 13.57
CA GLY A 501 1.68 -7.47 14.76
C GLY A 501 1.41 -8.98 14.79
N THR A 502 0.13 -9.34 14.71
CA THR A 502 -0.33 -10.74 14.87
C THR A 502 0.20 -11.71 13.81
N LEU A 503 0.86 -11.24 12.75
CA LEU A 503 1.48 -12.11 11.76
C LEU A 503 2.64 -12.96 12.34
N ALA A 504 3.35 -12.47 13.37
CA ALA A 504 4.43 -13.25 14.01
C ALA A 504 3.91 -14.45 14.82
N SER A 505 2.78 -14.27 15.51
CA SER A 505 2.07 -15.29 16.28
C SER A 505 1.04 -16.09 15.45
N ASN A 506 0.91 -15.82 14.14
CA ASN A 506 -0.09 -16.46 13.27
C ASN A 506 0.31 -17.90 12.92
N PRO A 507 -0.52 -18.93 13.22
CA PRO A 507 -0.18 -20.33 12.92
C PRO A 507 0.08 -20.64 11.43
N ALA A 508 -0.48 -19.86 10.50
CA ALA A 508 -0.16 -20.00 9.09
C ALA A 508 1.23 -19.44 8.76
N ALA A 509 1.64 -18.33 9.39
CA ALA A 509 3.00 -17.79 9.25
C ALA A 509 4.02 -18.75 9.89
N THR A 510 3.74 -19.29 11.08
CA THR A 510 4.56 -20.37 11.69
C THR A 510 4.73 -21.56 10.74
N ARG A 511 3.67 -21.94 10.00
CA ARG A 511 3.77 -23.00 8.98
C ARG A 511 4.72 -22.61 7.84
N GLU A 512 4.60 -21.42 7.26
CA GLU A 512 5.48 -20.98 6.17
C GLU A 512 6.95 -20.81 6.63
N ILE A 513 7.20 -20.31 7.85
CA ILE A 513 8.56 -20.24 8.43
C ILE A 513 9.15 -21.65 8.51
N GLY A 514 8.39 -22.63 9.02
CA GLY A 514 8.84 -24.01 9.12
C GLY A 514 9.11 -24.67 7.77
N LEU A 515 8.29 -24.38 6.75
CA LEU A 515 8.57 -24.81 5.37
C LEU A 515 9.86 -24.19 4.82
N ALA A 516 10.08 -22.90 5.06
CA ALA A 516 11.25 -22.18 4.58
C ALA A 516 12.55 -22.80 5.13
N VAL A 517 12.62 -23.02 6.45
CA VAL A 517 13.78 -23.62 7.13
C VAL A 517 13.94 -25.12 6.76
N ALA A 518 12.84 -25.83 6.47
CA ALA A 518 12.88 -27.18 5.91
C ALA A 518 13.27 -27.24 4.42
N GLY A 519 13.59 -26.11 3.77
CA GLY A 519 13.93 -26.06 2.35
C GLY A 519 12.76 -26.35 1.40
N MET A 520 11.54 -26.34 1.92
CA MET A 520 10.31 -26.69 1.19
C MET A 520 9.68 -25.46 0.52
N GLY A 521 8.87 -25.68 -0.52
CA GLY A 521 8.05 -24.62 -1.13
C GLY A 521 6.87 -24.22 -0.22
N PRO A 522 6.31 -23.03 -0.43
CA PRO A 522 5.26 -22.45 0.42
C PRO A 522 3.97 -23.30 0.42
N THR A 523 3.03 -23.04 1.33
CA THR A 523 1.74 -23.77 1.32
C THR A 523 1.03 -23.61 -0.02
N CYS A 524 0.46 -24.70 -0.55
CA CYS A 524 -0.39 -24.64 -1.72
C CYS A 524 -1.66 -23.82 -1.44
N GLN A 525 -1.79 -22.68 -2.10
CA GLN A 525 -2.89 -21.73 -1.95
C GLN A 525 -3.97 -21.93 -3.03
N GLN A 526 -5.22 -21.64 -2.69
CA GLN A 526 -6.31 -21.62 -3.67
C GLN A 526 -6.33 -20.29 -4.44
N LEU A 527 -6.54 -20.39 -5.76
CA LEU A 527 -6.54 -19.27 -6.70
C LEU A 527 -7.41 -18.09 -6.26
N GLY A 528 -8.68 -18.33 -5.91
CA GLY A 528 -9.62 -17.27 -5.52
C GLY A 528 -9.20 -16.50 -4.25
N PRO A 529 -8.96 -17.18 -3.12
CA PRO A 529 -8.42 -16.56 -1.90
C PRO A 529 -7.10 -15.81 -2.13
N ALA A 530 -6.17 -16.37 -2.91
CA ALA A 530 -4.91 -15.70 -3.24
C ALA A 530 -5.14 -14.41 -4.05
N THR A 531 -5.94 -14.45 -5.12
CA THR A 531 -6.30 -13.27 -5.91
C THR A 531 -6.99 -12.20 -5.05
N LYS A 532 -7.89 -12.57 -4.12
CA LYS A 532 -8.47 -11.62 -3.15
C LYS A 532 -7.37 -10.98 -2.29
N ALA A 533 -6.45 -11.78 -1.75
CA ALA A 533 -5.38 -11.33 -0.88
C ALA A 533 -4.45 -10.31 -1.57
N PHE A 534 -4.04 -10.56 -2.83
CA PHE A 534 -3.26 -9.59 -3.62
C PHE A 534 -4.03 -8.29 -3.87
N VAL A 535 -5.30 -8.37 -4.25
CA VAL A 535 -6.13 -7.19 -4.52
C VAL A 535 -6.34 -6.36 -3.25
N THR A 536 -6.58 -6.98 -2.09
CA THR A 536 -6.69 -6.25 -0.81
C THR A 536 -5.37 -5.55 -0.45
N ALA A 537 -4.24 -6.25 -0.55
CA ALA A 537 -2.93 -5.71 -0.21
C ALA A 537 -2.54 -4.51 -1.10
N GLU A 538 -2.75 -4.59 -2.42
CA GLU A 538 -2.43 -3.48 -3.33
C GLU A 538 -3.43 -2.32 -3.23
N THR A 539 -4.70 -2.59 -2.88
CA THR A 539 -5.68 -1.53 -2.55
C THR A 539 -5.23 -0.74 -1.32
N ILE A 540 -4.68 -1.41 -0.30
CA ILE A 540 -4.12 -0.74 0.88
C ILE A 540 -2.89 0.09 0.49
N ARG A 541 -1.96 -0.45 -0.32
CA ARG A 541 -0.79 0.30 -0.80
C ARG A 541 -1.21 1.58 -1.53
N TYR A 542 -2.11 1.48 -2.50
CA TYR A 542 -2.60 2.65 -3.25
C TYR A 542 -3.31 3.66 -2.33
N GLY A 543 -4.10 3.19 -1.35
CA GLY A 543 -4.70 4.05 -0.33
C GLY A 543 -3.67 4.82 0.51
N GLN A 544 -2.60 4.16 0.95
CA GLN A 544 -1.48 4.81 1.62
C GLN A 544 -0.79 5.83 0.70
N THR A 545 -0.48 5.47 -0.55
CA THR A 545 0.10 6.38 -1.56
C THR A 545 -0.74 7.65 -1.75
N VAL A 546 -2.06 7.52 -1.91
CA VAL A 546 -2.96 8.67 -2.11
C VAL A 546 -2.98 9.56 -0.88
N ALA A 547 -3.11 9.01 0.33
CA ALA A 547 -3.08 9.80 1.56
C ALA A 547 -1.72 10.53 1.76
N SER A 548 -0.64 9.82 1.45
CA SER A 548 0.75 10.29 1.50
C SER A 548 1.00 11.46 0.53
N ALA A 549 0.54 11.33 -0.72
CA ALA A 549 0.59 12.39 -1.73
C ALA A 549 -0.29 13.60 -1.37
N THR A 550 -1.53 13.39 -0.92
CA THR A 550 -2.44 14.47 -0.52
C THR A 550 -1.86 15.30 0.63
N ALA A 551 -1.26 14.66 1.63
CA ALA A 551 -0.59 15.37 2.72
C ALA A 551 0.63 16.17 2.20
N ALA A 552 1.42 15.61 1.29
CA ALA A 552 2.57 16.29 0.70
C ALA A 552 2.17 17.49 -0.20
N VAL A 553 1.03 17.44 -0.89
CA VAL A 553 0.45 18.61 -1.58
C VAL A 553 -0.04 19.65 -0.57
N ALA A 554 -0.75 19.24 0.49
CA ALA A 554 -1.26 20.15 1.52
C ALA A 554 -0.15 20.89 2.29
N ALA A 555 1.03 20.30 2.42
CA ALA A 555 2.23 20.92 3.00
C ALA A 555 3.12 21.67 1.98
N GLY A 556 2.71 21.78 0.71
CA GLY A 556 3.47 22.45 -0.35
C GLY A 556 4.80 21.78 -0.73
N VAL A 557 4.98 20.50 -0.40
CA VAL A 557 6.16 19.69 -0.75
C VAL A 557 6.12 19.33 -2.23
N LEU A 558 4.97 18.79 -2.64
CA LEU A 558 4.65 18.58 -4.03
C LEU A 558 4.06 19.88 -4.57
N PRO A 559 4.33 20.25 -5.83
CA PRO A 559 3.51 21.25 -6.48
C PRO A 559 2.06 20.77 -6.40
N ILE A 560 1.14 21.66 -6.04
CA ILE A 560 -0.26 21.48 -6.41
C ILE A 560 -0.21 21.25 -7.94
N PRO A 561 -0.74 20.13 -8.46
CA PRO A 561 -0.91 20.00 -9.90
C PRO A 561 -1.68 21.25 -10.34
N PRO A 562 -1.29 21.96 -11.41
CA PRO A 562 -2.16 23.01 -11.92
C PRO A 562 -3.50 22.30 -12.24
N ASP A 563 -4.55 22.63 -11.50
CA ASP A 563 -5.69 21.73 -11.29
C ASP A 563 -6.57 21.73 -12.54
N ASP A 564 -6.61 20.68 -13.39
CA ASP A 564 -6.80 20.83 -14.87
C ASP A 564 -8.01 21.75 -15.62
#